data_AF-A0AA90VDL0-F1
#
_entry.id   AF-A0AA90VDL0-F1
#
_cell.length_a   1.000
_cell.length_b   1.000
_cell.length_c   1.000
_cell.angle_alpha   90.00
_cell.angle_beta   90.00
_cell.angle_gamma   90.00
#
_symmetry.space_group_name_H-M   'P 1'
#
loop_
_entity.id
_entity.type
_entity.pdbx_description
1 polymer ?
#
loop_
_entity_poly.entity_id
_entity_poly.type
_entity_poly.pdbx_seq_one_letter_code
_entity_poly.pdbx_strand_id
1 'polypeptide(L)'
;MAVKELRDIRKEMFAEMEQRLNVNRKPEDSFFYYHSCDDRIVLSHALFWVMTQNIRGHVAKEKYFLLLRQYQEEMLSAYLTESDEFPELLHYCNVMYETLPIILKGVYDLRIDKDARRLAAIAIVAGGYGGDMPEEQCYDLLDDMDFYYNKVKCKKIERMLPELSKMVVAESIHLS
;
A
#
# COMPACT_ATOMS: atom_id res chain seq x y z
N MET A 1 -2.26 -19.02 24.49
CA MET A 1 -1.02 -19.59 23.91
C MET A 1 -0.97 -19.40 22.40
N ALA A 2 -1.89 -19.97 21.62
CA ALA A 2 -1.88 -19.87 20.15
C ALA A 2 -1.82 -18.45 19.55
N VAL A 3 -2.50 -17.46 20.14
CA VAL A 3 -2.49 -16.07 19.63
C VAL A 3 -1.12 -15.40 19.82
N LYS A 4 -0.45 -15.66 20.95
CA LYS A 4 0.87 -15.11 21.25
C LYS A 4 1.93 -15.70 20.32
N GLU A 5 1.86 -17.01 20.08
CA GLU A 5 2.74 -17.72 19.14
C GLU A 5 2.56 -17.22 17.70
N LEU A 6 1.32 -17.00 17.24
CA LEU A 6 1.08 -16.45 15.90
C LEU A 6 1.62 -15.01 15.75
N ARG A 7 1.48 -14.18 16.77
CA ARG A 7 2.03 -12.81 16.76
C ARG A 7 3.56 -12.84 16.69
N ASP A 8 4.19 -13.69 17.46
CA ASP A 8 5.65 -13.80 17.50
C ASP A 8 6.19 -14.33 16.14
N ILE A 9 5.50 -15.30 15.52
CA ILE A 9 5.83 -15.79 14.16
C ILE A 9 5.71 -14.67 13.12
N ARG A 10 4.65 -13.84 13.17
CA ARG A 10 4.50 -12.70 12.25
C ARG A 10 5.65 -11.72 12.38
N LYS A 11 6.02 -11.37 13.62
CA LYS A 11 7.15 -10.47 13.89
C LYS A 11 8.45 -11.00 13.30
N GLU A 12 8.74 -12.28 13.49
CA GLU A 12 9.93 -12.91 12.95
C GLU A 12 9.95 -12.90 11.42
N MET A 13 8.82 -13.25 10.77
CA MET A 13 8.69 -13.19 9.32
C MET A 13 8.93 -11.78 8.76
N PHE A 14 8.34 -10.76 9.37
CA PHE A 14 8.49 -9.38 8.91
C PHE A 14 9.91 -8.85 9.15
N ALA A 15 10.52 -9.20 10.27
CA ALA A 15 11.93 -8.87 10.53
C ALA A 15 12.85 -9.48 9.47
N GLU A 16 12.61 -10.73 9.06
CA GLU A 16 13.39 -11.37 7.99
C GLU A 16 13.16 -10.69 6.63
N MET A 17 11.91 -10.36 6.30
CA MET A 17 11.59 -9.63 5.07
C MET A 17 12.28 -8.26 5.03
N GLU A 18 12.21 -7.51 6.12
CA GLU A 18 12.84 -6.20 6.23
C GLU A 18 14.37 -6.28 6.14
N GLN A 19 14.99 -7.27 6.81
CA GLN A 19 16.44 -7.50 6.69
C GLN A 19 16.86 -7.71 5.24
N ARG A 20 16.10 -8.52 4.49
CA ARG A 20 16.37 -8.79 3.07
C ARG A 20 16.13 -7.55 2.20
N LEU A 21 15.06 -6.81 2.47
CA LEU A 21 14.74 -5.55 1.79
C LEU A 21 15.86 -4.51 1.96
N ASN A 22 16.45 -4.45 3.15
CA ASN A 22 17.46 -3.45 3.49
C ASN A 22 18.88 -3.82 3.03
N VAL A 23 19.10 -4.99 2.41
CA VAL A 23 20.40 -5.36 1.85
C VAL A 23 20.76 -4.40 0.72
N ASN A 24 21.83 -3.62 0.91
CA ASN A 24 22.33 -2.60 -0.03
C ASN A 24 21.34 -1.47 -0.35
N ARG A 25 20.26 -1.35 0.41
CA ARG A 25 19.25 -0.30 0.25
C ARG A 25 19.69 0.94 1.02
N LYS A 26 19.66 2.11 0.38
CA LYS A 26 19.84 3.38 1.07
C LYS A 26 18.50 3.92 1.55
N PRO A 27 18.47 4.77 2.58
CA PRO A 27 17.24 5.42 3.01
C PRO A 27 16.51 6.13 1.86
N GLU A 28 17.25 6.76 0.94
CA GLU A 28 16.69 7.49 -0.20
C GLU A 28 15.97 6.59 -1.21
N ASP A 29 16.20 5.27 -1.15
CA ASP A 29 15.52 4.28 -1.99
C ASP A 29 14.14 3.88 -1.42
N SER A 30 13.72 4.45 -0.29
CA SER A 30 12.38 4.27 0.29
C SER A 30 11.31 5.02 -0.50
N PHE A 31 10.18 4.35 -0.76
CA PHE A 31 8.99 4.99 -1.34
C PHE A 31 8.49 6.16 -0.49
N PHE A 32 8.73 6.11 0.81
CA PHE A 32 8.25 7.09 1.78
C PHE A 32 9.37 8.01 2.30
N TYR A 33 10.56 8.00 1.68
CA TYR A 33 11.71 8.78 2.15
C TYR A 33 11.40 10.28 2.30
N TYR A 34 10.77 10.88 1.29
CA TYR A 34 10.45 12.32 1.28
C TYR A 34 9.17 12.67 2.05
N HIS A 35 8.37 11.65 2.41
CA HIS A 35 7.02 11.81 2.98
C HIS A 35 6.85 10.88 4.19
N SER A 36 7.78 10.97 5.13
CA SER A 36 7.93 10.02 6.22
C SER A 36 6.96 10.22 7.39
N CYS A 37 6.00 11.15 7.30
CA CYS A 37 4.99 11.30 8.35
C CYS A 37 3.85 10.30 8.15
N ASP A 38 3.35 9.76 9.27
CA ASP A 38 2.37 8.68 9.28
C ASP A 38 1.14 9.00 8.43
N ASP A 39 0.59 10.21 8.51
CA ASP A 39 -0.60 10.61 7.75
C ASP A 39 -0.44 10.46 6.23
N ARG A 40 0.72 10.85 5.68
CA ARG A 40 1.00 10.71 4.23
C ARG A 40 1.20 9.26 3.83
N ILE A 41 1.83 8.48 4.70
CA ILE A 41 2.04 7.05 4.49
C ILE A 41 0.69 6.31 4.53
N VAL A 42 -0.14 6.60 5.53
CA VAL A 42 -1.51 6.06 5.68
C VAL A 42 -2.35 6.42 4.45
N LEU A 43 -2.31 7.68 4.00
CA LEU A 43 -3.02 8.10 2.80
C LEU A 43 -2.55 7.33 1.56
N SER A 44 -1.24 7.13 1.41
CA SER A 44 -0.67 6.34 0.31
C SER A 44 -1.17 4.89 0.31
N HIS A 45 -1.29 4.28 1.49
CA HIS A 45 -1.89 2.96 1.62
C HIS A 45 -3.39 2.97 1.34
N ALA A 46 -4.13 3.98 1.81
CA ALA A 46 -5.56 4.12 1.55
C ALA A 46 -5.83 4.26 0.04
N LEU A 47 -5.08 5.11 -0.66
CA LEU A 47 -5.11 5.27 -2.11
C LEU A 47 -4.89 3.94 -2.82
N PHE A 48 -3.81 3.23 -2.49
CA PHE A 48 -3.51 1.93 -3.08
C PHE A 48 -4.62 0.92 -2.82
N TRP A 49 -5.09 0.84 -1.57
CA TRP A 49 -6.12 -0.11 -1.16
C TRP A 49 -7.43 0.11 -1.93
N VAL A 50 -7.87 1.37 -2.08
CA VAL A 50 -9.06 1.74 -2.87
C VAL A 50 -8.86 1.46 -4.35
N MET A 51 -7.73 1.89 -4.94
CA MET A 51 -7.43 1.72 -6.37
C MET A 51 -7.33 0.25 -6.79
N THR A 52 -7.01 -0.64 -5.86
CA THR A 52 -6.85 -2.07 -6.11
C THR A 52 -8.09 -2.91 -5.77
N GLN A 53 -9.18 -2.33 -5.26
CA GLN A 53 -10.41 -3.08 -4.91
C GLN A 53 -10.98 -3.88 -6.09
N ASN A 54 -10.87 -3.34 -7.30
CA ASN A 54 -11.42 -3.94 -8.52
C ASN A 54 -10.33 -4.52 -9.45
N ILE A 55 -9.12 -4.78 -8.92
CA ILE A 55 -8.08 -5.41 -9.73
C ILE A 55 -8.51 -6.82 -10.15
N ARG A 56 -8.15 -7.21 -11.37
CA ARG A 56 -8.48 -8.50 -11.97
C ARG A 56 -7.21 -9.15 -12.52
N GLY A 57 -7.36 -10.34 -13.10
CA GLY A 57 -6.26 -11.04 -13.71
C GLY A 57 -5.51 -11.93 -12.72
N HIS A 58 -4.31 -12.36 -13.11
CA HIS A 58 -3.56 -13.33 -12.32
C HIS A 58 -2.93 -12.69 -11.09
N VAL A 59 -2.49 -11.43 -11.17
CA VAL A 59 -1.93 -10.69 -10.01
C VAL A 59 -2.91 -10.53 -8.85
N ALA A 60 -4.22 -10.51 -9.16
CA ALA A 60 -5.27 -10.44 -8.14
C ALA A 60 -5.32 -11.69 -7.23
N LYS A 61 -4.67 -12.78 -7.64
CA LYS A 61 -4.62 -14.06 -6.90
C LYS A 61 -3.27 -14.28 -6.20
N GLU A 62 -2.31 -13.37 -6.38
CA GLU A 62 -1.00 -13.49 -5.77
C GLU A 62 -1.12 -13.36 -4.26
N LYS A 63 -0.58 -14.34 -3.53
CA LYS A 63 -0.70 -14.42 -2.06
C LYS A 63 -0.15 -13.16 -1.39
N TYR A 64 0.97 -12.67 -1.91
CA TYR A 64 1.61 -11.46 -1.41
C TYR A 64 0.69 -10.23 -1.50
N PHE A 65 0.07 -10.04 -2.67
CA PHE A 65 -0.84 -8.92 -2.91
C PHE A 65 -2.10 -9.02 -2.05
N LEU A 66 -2.69 -10.21 -1.92
CA LEU A 66 -3.84 -10.45 -1.04
C LEU A 66 -3.51 -10.15 0.43
N LEU A 67 -2.32 -10.57 0.88
CA LEU A 67 -1.86 -10.34 2.25
C LEU A 67 -1.60 -8.85 2.52
N LEU A 68 -0.98 -8.12 1.58
CA LEU A 68 -0.81 -6.67 1.69
C LEU A 68 -2.16 -5.98 1.83
N ARG A 69 -3.14 -6.33 1.00
CA ARG A 69 -4.47 -5.73 1.08
C ARG A 69 -5.18 -6.02 2.41
N GLN A 70 -5.00 -7.22 2.95
CA GLN A 70 -5.54 -7.57 4.27
C GLN A 70 -4.90 -6.71 5.36
N TYR A 71 -3.57 -6.63 5.42
CA TYR A 71 -2.88 -5.80 6.41
C TYR A 71 -3.23 -4.33 6.27
N GLN A 72 -3.42 -3.82 5.05
CA GLN A 72 -3.87 -2.44 4.85
C GLN A 72 -5.28 -2.22 5.39
N GLU A 73 -6.22 -3.15 5.20
CA GLU A 73 -7.58 -3.02 5.77
C GLU A 73 -7.55 -3.05 7.31
N GLU A 74 -6.74 -3.94 7.89
CA GLU A 74 -6.50 -4.01 9.34
C GLU A 74 -5.85 -2.71 9.87
N MET A 75 -4.81 -2.22 9.19
CA MET A 75 -4.10 -0.98 9.52
C MET A 75 -5.01 0.25 9.46
N LEU A 76 -5.80 0.40 8.38
CA LEU A 76 -6.73 1.53 8.24
C LEU A 76 -7.83 1.48 9.32
N SER A 77 -8.26 0.27 9.71
CA SER A 77 -9.21 0.11 10.81
C SER A 77 -8.60 0.50 12.16
N ALA A 78 -7.33 0.12 12.39
CA ALA A 78 -6.58 0.47 13.59
C ALA A 78 -6.33 1.99 13.66
N TYR A 79 -6.02 2.63 12.54
CA TYR A 79 -5.85 4.08 12.42
C TYR A 79 -7.14 4.82 12.82
N LEU A 80 -8.28 4.44 12.24
CA LEU A 80 -9.59 5.06 12.53
C LEU A 80 -10.09 4.84 13.97
N THR A 81 -9.59 3.82 14.65
CA THR A 81 -10.02 3.47 16.01
C THR A 81 -8.97 3.83 17.07
N GLU A 82 -7.89 4.52 16.68
CA GLU A 82 -6.77 4.87 17.55
C GLU A 82 -6.22 3.65 18.32
N SER A 83 -6.20 2.49 17.66
CA SER A 83 -5.73 1.24 18.26
C SER A 83 -4.22 1.27 18.49
N ASP A 84 -3.80 0.66 19.60
CA ASP A 84 -2.40 0.45 19.95
C ASP A 84 -1.66 -0.50 18.99
N GLU A 85 -2.38 -1.26 18.17
CA GLU A 85 -1.81 -2.12 17.13
C GLU A 85 -1.41 -1.33 15.86
N PHE A 86 -1.88 -0.09 15.70
CA PHE A 86 -1.63 0.72 14.50
C PHE A 86 -0.15 0.83 14.10
N PRO A 87 0.80 1.17 15.00
CA PRO A 87 2.19 1.32 14.61
C PRO A 87 2.81 0.02 14.06
N GLU A 88 2.42 -1.12 14.62
CA GLU A 88 2.90 -2.43 14.17
C GLU A 88 2.29 -2.81 12.80
N LEU A 89 1.00 -2.58 12.62
CA LEU A 89 0.31 -2.84 11.36
C LEU A 89 0.80 -1.91 10.23
N LEU A 90 1.06 -0.64 10.52
CA LEU A 90 1.65 0.30 9.58
C LEU A 90 3.06 -0.16 9.16
N HIS A 91 3.88 -0.58 10.12
CA HIS A 91 5.20 -1.12 9.83
C HIS A 91 5.14 -2.35 8.89
N TYR A 92 4.25 -3.30 9.15
CA TYR A 92 4.03 -4.45 8.25
C TYR A 92 3.58 -4.01 6.85
N CYS A 93 2.63 -3.08 6.77
CA CYS A 93 2.20 -2.51 5.49
C CYS A 93 3.36 -1.88 4.73
N ASN A 94 4.21 -1.10 5.41
CA ASN A 94 5.38 -0.45 4.80
C ASN A 94 6.35 -1.47 4.23
N VAL A 95 6.77 -2.47 5.02
CA VAL A 95 7.69 -3.53 4.55
C VAL A 95 7.12 -4.26 3.32
N MET A 96 5.83 -4.56 3.32
CA MET A 96 5.18 -5.20 2.18
C MET A 96 5.06 -4.26 0.97
N TYR A 97 4.76 -2.99 1.18
CA TYR A 97 4.61 -2.06 0.07
C TYR A 97 5.95 -1.79 -0.61
N GLU A 98 7.00 -1.63 0.18
CA GLU A 98 8.38 -1.40 -0.29
C GLU A 98 8.94 -2.62 -1.05
N THR A 99 8.55 -3.82 -0.64
CA THR A 99 8.98 -5.07 -1.30
C THR A 99 8.15 -5.39 -2.56
N LEU A 100 6.94 -4.82 -2.71
CA LEU A 100 6.04 -5.11 -3.83
C LEU A 100 6.69 -4.89 -5.22
N PRO A 101 7.36 -3.76 -5.51
CA PRO A 101 7.97 -3.52 -6.82
C PRO A 101 9.13 -4.47 -7.12
N ILE A 102 9.86 -4.92 -6.07
CA ILE A 102 10.95 -5.88 -6.21
C ILE A 102 10.38 -7.23 -6.66
N ILE A 103 9.30 -7.69 -6.02
CA ILE A 103 8.61 -8.92 -6.40
C ILE A 103 8.07 -8.82 -7.82
N LEU A 104 7.37 -7.72 -8.15
CA LEU A 104 6.77 -7.57 -9.47
C LEU A 104 7.81 -7.59 -10.59
N LYS A 105 8.94 -6.89 -10.42
CA LYS A 105 10.05 -6.88 -11.40
C LYS A 105 10.84 -8.20 -11.42
N GLY A 106 10.89 -8.93 -10.31
CA GLY A 106 11.59 -10.21 -10.22
C GLY A 106 10.80 -11.38 -10.82
N VAL A 107 9.47 -11.31 -10.80
CA VAL A 107 8.58 -12.39 -11.24
C VAL A 107 8.01 -12.16 -12.64
N TYR A 108 7.75 -10.91 -13.03
CA TYR A 108 7.07 -10.58 -14.29
C TYR A 108 7.92 -9.68 -15.19
N ASP A 109 7.78 -9.85 -16.51
CA ASP A 109 8.23 -8.84 -17.47
C ASP A 109 7.13 -7.79 -17.65
N LEU A 110 7.28 -6.65 -16.98
CA LEU A 110 6.28 -5.56 -16.99
C LEU A 110 6.01 -5.00 -18.41
N ARG A 111 6.89 -5.22 -19.39
CA ARG A 111 6.67 -4.76 -20.77
C ARG A 111 5.57 -5.56 -21.45
N ILE A 112 5.43 -6.83 -21.09
CA ILE A 112 4.49 -7.79 -21.69
C ILE A 112 3.29 -8.00 -20.76
N ASP A 113 3.54 -8.09 -19.45
CA ASP A 113 2.54 -8.39 -18.45
C ASP A 113 1.74 -7.15 -18.05
N LYS A 114 0.55 -7.01 -18.64
CA LYS A 114 -0.33 -5.86 -18.41
C LYS A 114 -0.92 -5.83 -17.00
N ASP A 115 -1.15 -6.98 -16.37
CA ASP A 115 -1.74 -7.05 -15.05
C ASP A 115 -0.71 -6.62 -13.99
N ALA A 116 0.50 -7.17 -14.07
CA ALA A 116 1.63 -6.80 -13.19
C ALA A 116 2.06 -5.36 -13.39
N ARG A 117 2.13 -4.88 -14.65
CA ARG A 117 2.43 -3.48 -14.95
C ARG A 117 1.40 -2.53 -14.37
N ARG A 118 0.11 -2.86 -14.49
CA ARG A 118 -0.96 -2.05 -13.90
C ARG A 118 -0.84 -1.97 -12.38
N LEU A 119 -0.55 -3.09 -11.71
CA LEU A 119 -0.36 -3.11 -10.26
C LEU A 119 0.87 -2.28 -9.83
N ALA A 120 1.98 -2.40 -10.56
CA ALA A 120 3.18 -1.59 -10.31
C ALA A 120 2.90 -0.08 -10.50
N ALA A 121 2.18 0.30 -11.56
CA ALA A 121 1.78 1.67 -11.80
C ALA A 121 0.85 2.21 -10.70
N ILE A 122 -0.08 1.40 -10.19
CA ILE A 122 -0.91 1.77 -9.04
C ILE A 122 -0.06 2.03 -7.78
N ALA A 123 0.94 1.19 -7.51
CA ALA A 123 1.85 1.39 -6.37
C ALA A 123 2.62 2.71 -6.48
N ILE A 124 3.15 3.03 -7.66
CA ILE A 124 3.87 4.29 -7.89
C ILE A 124 2.94 5.49 -7.73
N VAL A 125 1.77 5.44 -8.38
CA VAL A 125 0.80 6.55 -8.31
C VAL A 125 0.31 6.76 -6.88
N ALA A 126 -0.04 5.70 -6.15
CA ALA A 126 -0.56 5.85 -4.78
C ALA A 126 0.51 6.38 -3.82
N GLY A 127 1.75 5.86 -3.89
CA GLY A 127 2.87 6.34 -3.07
C GLY A 127 3.26 7.79 -3.37
N GLY A 128 3.40 8.15 -4.65
CA GLY A 128 3.74 9.51 -5.06
C GLY A 128 2.62 10.50 -4.80
N TYR A 129 1.39 10.17 -5.19
CA TYR A 129 0.24 11.07 -5.05
C TYR A 129 -0.13 11.33 -3.58
N GLY A 130 -0.09 10.30 -2.72
CA GLY A 130 -0.32 10.48 -1.28
C GLY A 130 0.76 11.34 -0.63
N GLY A 131 2.01 11.17 -1.06
CA GLY A 131 3.14 11.96 -0.61
C GLY A 131 3.08 13.43 -1.04
N ASP A 132 2.96 13.69 -2.35
CA ASP A 132 3.10 15.02 -2.94
C ASP A 132 1.87 15.93 -2.75
N MET A 133 0.77 15.39 -2.24
CA MET A 133 -0.49 16.11 -2.04
C MET A 133 -0.34 17.29 -1.06
N PRO A 134 -0.97 18.45 -1.32
CA PRO A 134 -1.06 19.52 -0.34
C PRO A 134 -1.62 19.02 1.00
N GLU A 135 -1.05 19.49 2.11
CA GLU A 135 -1.40 19.03 3.46
C GLU A 135 -2.90 19.17 3.78
N GLU A 136 -3.52 20.29 3.40
CA GLU A 136 -4.97 20.50 3.58
C GLU A 136 -5.80 19.43 2.86
N GLN A 137 -5.40 19.05 1.65
CA GLN A 137 -6.08 18.01 0.88
C GLN A 137 -5.81 16.62 1.47
N CYS A 138 -4.61 16.38 2.01
CA CYS A 138 -4.27 15.14 2.70
C CYS A 138 -5.21 14.92 3.89
N TYR A 139 -5.36 15.93 4.76
CA TYR A 139 -6.28 15.87 5.89
C TYR A 139 -7.74 15.76 5.47
N ASP A 140 -8.17 16.50 4.44
CA ASP A 140 -9.54 16.40 3.93
C ASP A 140 -9.92 14.98 3.46
N LEU A 141 -8.95 14.21 2.94
CA LEU A 141 -9.13 12.82 2.54
C LEU A 141 -9.09 11.85 3.72
N LEU A 142 -8.17 12.05 4.67
CA LEU A 142 -8.06 11.24 5.87
C LEU A 142 -9.31 11.39 6.75
N ASP A 143 -9.81 12.63 6.93
CA ASP A 143 -11.01 12.94 7.71
C ASP A 143 -12.30 12.35 7.11
N ASP A 144 -12.32 12.07 5.80
CA ASP A 144 -13.46 11.40 5.14
C ASP A 144 -13.46 9.88 5.33
N MET A 145 -12.35 9.30 5.80
CA MET A 145 -12.28 7.88 6.06
C MET A 145 -13.19 7.50 7.23
N ASP A 146 -14.04 6.50 7.03
CA ASP A 146 -15.03 6.07 8.01
C ASP A 146 -15.40 4.60 7.82
N PHE A 147 -16.18 4.02 8.72
CA PHE A 147 -16.75 2.70 8.58
C PHE A 147 -18.13 2.74 7.93
N TYR A 148 -18.37 1.82 7.00
CA TYR A 148 -19.70 1.51 6.49
C TYR A 148 -19.92 0.00 6.54
N TYR A 149 -20.90 -0.44 7.32
CA TYR A 149 -21.13 -1.87 7.63
C TYR A 149 -19.85 -2.59 8.11
N ASN A 150 -19.13 -1.97 9.06
CA ASN A 150 -17.87 -2.48 9.64
C ASN A 150 -16.73 -2.66 8.63
N LYS A 151 -16.77 -1.94 7.50
CA LYS A 151 -15.68 -1.91 6.53
C LYS A 151 -15.21 -0.49 6.32
N VAL A 152 -13.90 -0.30 6.25
CA VAL A 152 -13.30 0.99 5.93
C VAL A 152 -13.81 1.48 4.58
N LYS A 153 -14.18 2.75 4.53
CA LYS A 153 -14.63 3.47 3.35
C LYS A 153 -13.92 4.80 3.24
N CYS A 154 -13.41 5.10 2.06
CA CYS A 154 -12.72 6.34 1.73
C CYS A 154 -13.47 7.00 0.57
N LYS A 155 -14.64 7.61 0.83
CA LYS A 155 -15.60 7.99 -0.23
C LYS A 155 -15.02 9.06 -1.16
N LYS A 156 -14.23 10.00 -0.65
CA LYS A 156 -13.54 11.01 -1.46
C LYS A 156 -12.48 10.35 -2.35
N ILE A 157 -11.69 9.42 -1.83
CA ILE A 157 -10.74 8.65 -2.64
C ILE A 157 -11.47 7.83 -3.72
N GLU A 158 -12.59 7.18 -3.36
CA GLU A 158 -13.43 6.44 -4.32
C GLU A 158 -13.93 7.37 -5.45
N ARG A 159 -14.30 8.62 -5.16
CA ARG A 159 -14.69 9.62 -6.17
C ARG A 159 -13.54 10.08 -7.05
N MET A 160 -12.30 10.01 -6.57
CA MET A 160 -11.08 10.37 -7.32
C MET A 160 -10.60 9.26 -8.26
N LEU A 161 -11.17 8.05 -8.18
CA LEU A 161 -10.79 6.91 -9.02
C LEU A 161 -10.69 7.22 -10.53
N PRO A 162 -11.56 8.03 -11.15
CA PRO A 162 -11.43 8.36 -12.57
C PRO A 162 -10.14 9.13 -12.89
N GLU A 163 -9.71 10.04 -12.01
CA GLU A 163 -8.49 10.82 -12.16
C GLU A 163 -7.24 9.98 -11.87
N LEU A 164 -7.26 9.26 -10.74
CA LEU A 164 -6.20 8.32 -10.37
C LEU A 164 -5.98 7.26 -11.48
N SER A 165 -7.06 6.80 -12.12
CA SER A 165 -6.96 5.87 -13.25
C SER A 165 -6.23 6.46 -14.46
N LYS A 166 -6.37 7.77 -14.74
CA LYS A 166 -5.63 8.43 -15.82
C LYS A 166 -4.13 8.48 -15.49
N MET A 167 -3.79 8.77 -14.25
CA MET A 167 -2.40 8.75 -13.78
C MET A 167 -1.79 7.36 -13.91
N VAL A 168 -2.53 6.30 -13.51
CA VAL A 168 -2.08 4.91 -13.67
C VAL A 168 -1.84 4.55 -15.13
N VAL A 169 -2.68 5.02 -16.04
CA VAL A 169 -2.47 4.81 -17.48
C VAL A 169 -1.20 5.50 -17.98
N ALA A 170 -0.97 6.75 -17.57
CA ALA A 170 0.26 7.47 -17.91
C ALA A 170 1.50 6.75 -17.37
N GLU A 171 1.48 6.36 -16.09
CA GLU A 171 2.58 5.64 -15.45
C GLU A 171 2.82 4.26 -16.09
N SER A 172 1.74 3.57 -16.48
CA SER A 172 1.85 2.28 -17.18
C SER A 172 2.56 2.40 -18.54
N ILE A 173 2.60 3.58 -19.17
CA ILE A 173 3.37 3.80 -20.41
C ILE A 173 4.86 3.92 -20.11
N HIS A 174 5.24 4.47 -18.96
CA HIS A 174 6.65 4.55 -18.55
C HIS A 174 7.25 3.19 -18.17
N LEU A 175 6.40 2.25 -17.75
CA LEU A 175 6.78 0.88 -17.38
C LEU A 175 6.74 -0.12 -18.55
N SER A 176 6.30 0.30 -19.75
CA SER A 176 6.20 -0.54 -20.95
C SER A 176 7.40 -0.42 -21.87
#